data_AF-A0A6A5R5V5-F1
#
_entry.id   AF-A0A6A5R5V5-F1
#
_cell.length_a   1.000
_cell.length_b   1.000
_cell.length_c   1.000
_cell.angle_alpha   90.00
_cell.angle_beta   90.00
_cell.angle_gamma   90.00
#
_symmetry.space_group_name_H-M   'P 1'
#
loop_
_entity.id
_entity.type
_entity.pdbx_description
1 polymer ?
#
loop_
_entity_poly.entity_id
_entity_poly.type
_entity_poly.pdbx_seq_one_letter_code
_entity_poly.pdbx_strand_id
1 'polypeptide(L)'
;NEWVVTRVMPARNAGVEYTIPACLKPGYFFVRHEMIALHSTYSEGSAQSYPGCHQLKLSGEGTKVPSDLVSFPRMYDGKDSGLVLSIDNQWLCKIPEPEALRYRR
;
A
#
# COMPACT_ATOMS: atom_id res chain seq x y z
N ASN A 1 -14.89 -1.54 13.26
CA ASN A 1 -13.80 -2.29 12.58
C ASN A 1 -14.13 -2.52 11.13
N GLU A 2 -13.89 -1.51 10.30
CA GLU A 2 -14.06 -1.64 8.86
C GLU A 2 -12.68 -1.55 8.20
N TRP A 3 -12.34 -2.56 7.39
CA TRP A 3 -11.08 -2.62 6.68
C TRP A 3 -11.28 -2.16 5.24
N VAL A 4 -10.22 -1.69 4.56
CA VAL A 4 -10.32 -1.29 3.14
C VAL A 4 -10.91 -2.41 2.28
N VAL A 5 -10.57 -3.66 2.60
CA VAL A 5 -11.04 -4.85 1.89
C VAL A 5 -12.57 -5.02 1.94
N THR A 6 -13.23 -4.51 2.99
CA THR A 6 -14.70 -4.53 3.15
C THR A 6 -15.40 -3.77 2.03
N ARG A 7 -14.75 -2.78 1.42
CA ARG A 7 -15.30 -2.00 0.30
C ARG A 7 -15.16 -2.68 -1.06
N VAL A 8 -14.18 -3.58 -1.20
CA VAL A 8 -13.85 -4.21 -2.51
C VAL A 8 -14.32 -5.66 -2.63
N MET A 9 -14.58 -6.35 -1.52
CA MET A 9 -15.10 -7.72 -1.52
C MET A 9 -16.55 -7.88 -2.04
N PRO A 10 -17.51 -6.99 -1.72
CA PRO A 10 -18.92 -7.23 -2.05
C PRO A 10 -19.26 -7.19 -3.53
N ALA A 11 -18.44 -6.54 -4.36
CA ALA A 11 -18.69 -6.38 -5.79
C ALA A 11 -17.52 -6.91 -6.62
N ARG A 12 -17.85 -7.74 -7.63
CA ARG A 12 -16.87 -8.17 -8.63
C ARG A 12 -16.27 -6.94 -9.31
N ASN A 13 -14.95 -6.85 -9.34
CA ASN A 13 -14.20 -5.74 -9.95
C ASN A 13 -14.55 -4.35 -9.37
N ALA A 14 -14.89 -4.25 -8.08
CA ALA A 14 -15.12 -2.96 -7.42
C ALA A 14 -13.95 -1.97 -7.61
N GLY A 15 -12.72 -2.49 -7.68
CA GLY A 15 -11.52 -1.70 -7.86
C GLY A 15 -11.25 -0.77 -6.69
N VAL A 16 -10.20 0.05 -6.82
CA VAL A 16 -9.86 1.10 -5.84
C VAL A 16 -9.44 2.32 -6.62
N GLU A 17 -9.95 3.47 -6.20
CA GLU A 17 -9.61 4.75 -6.80
C GLU A 17 -8.42 5.39 -6.08
N TYR A 18 -7.51 5.98 -6.84
CA TYR A 18 -6.41 6.76 -6.34
C TYR A 18 -6.14 7.93 -7.27
N THR A 19 -5.61 9.03 -6.72
CA THR A 19 -5.26 10.22 -7.50
C THR A 19 -3.74 10.30 -7.64
N ILE A 20 -3.25 10.48 -8.86
CA ILE A 20 -1.83 10.71 -9.11
C ILE A 20 -1.49 12.15 -8.64
N PRO A 21 -0.46 12.35 -7.79
CA PRO A 21 -0.09 13.69 -7.34
C PRO A 21 0.31 14.59 -8.52
N ALA A 22 -0.39 15.72 -8.67
CA ALA A 22 -0.23 16.64 -9.81
C ALA A 22 1.16 17.30 -9.91
N CYS A 23 1.89 17.34 -8.79
CA CYS A 23 3.23 17.92 -8.72
C CYS A 23 4.34 17.00 -9.26
N LEU A 24 4.05 15.72 -9.55
CA LEU A 24 5.04 14.78 -10.07
C LEU A 24 5.51 15.17 -11.47
N LYS A 25 6.82 15.06 -11.70
CA LYS A 25 7.40 15.31 -13.02
C LYS A 25 6.85 14.32 -14.05
N PRO A 26 6.41 14.78 -15.24
CA PRO A 26 5.99 13.91 -16.34
C PRO A 26 7.04 12.86 -16.70
N GLY A 27 6.59 11.65 -17.07
CA GLY A 27 7.47 10.52 -17.35
C GLY A 27 6.77 9.16 -17.35
N TYR A 28 7.54 8.09 -17.42
CA TYR A 28 7.04 6.72 -17.31
C TYR A 28 7.17 6.22 -15.87
N PHE A 29 6.08 5.67 -15.33
CA PHE A 29 6.00 5.19 -13.95
C PHE A 29 5.43 3.78 -13.91
N PHE A 30 5.89 3.00 -12.93
CA PHE A 30 5.16 1.84 -12.45
C PHE A 30 4.33 2.26 -11.23
N VAL A 31 3.08 1.81 -11.17
CA VAL A 31 2.25 1.87 -9.98
C VAL A 31 2.16 0.46 -9.43
N ARG A 32 2.60 0.26 -8.19
CA ARG A 32 2.42 -0.98 -7.44
C ARG A 32 1.23 -0.83 -6.52
N HIS A 33 0.17 -1.58 -6.76
CA HIS A 33 -0.97 -1.72 -5.85
C HIS A 33 -0.88 -3.06 -5.12
N GLU A 34 -1.25 -3.11 -3.86
CA GLU A 34 -1.17 -4.34 -3.05
C GLU A 34 -2.30 -4.41 -2.04
N MET A 35 -2.83 -5.62 -1.85
CA MET A 35 -3.60 -5.99 -0.67
C MET A 35 -2.76 -6.93 0.19
N ILE A 36 -2.81 -6.75 1.51
CA ILE A 36 -2.16 -7.65 2.48
C ILE A 36 -3.25 -8.26 3.36
N ALA A 37 -3.42 -9.57 3.28
CA ALA A 37 -4.41 -10.27 4.12
C ALA A 37 -3.80 -10.64 5.47
N LEU A 38 -4.47 -10.23 6.54
CA LEU A 38 -4.00 -10.31 7.93
C LEU A 38 -4.79 -11.32 8.79
N HIS A 39 -5.60 -12.19 8.15
CA HIS A 39 -6.49 -13.12 8.88
C HIS A 39 -5.73 -14.27 9.57
N SER A 40 -4.46 -14.49 9.21
CA SER A 40 -3.61 -15.58 9.73
C SER A 40 -2.22 -15.10 10.17
N THR A 41 -2.06 -13.83 10.52
CA THR A 41 -0.74 -13.20 10.80
C THR A 41 -0.24 -13.37 12.24
N TYR A 42 -0.49 -14.52 12.86
CA TYR A 42 -0.06 -14.76 14.25
C TYR A 42 1.46 -14.94 14.40
N SER A 43 2.17 -15.18 13.29
CA SER A 43 3.61 -15.40 13.23
C SER A 43 4.24 -14.66 12.04
N GLU A 44 5.53 -14.37 12.17
CA GLU A 44 6.36 -13.83 11.09
C GLU A 44 6.20 -14.63 9.79
N GLY A 45 6.14 -13.92 8.66
CA GLY A 45 6.01 -14.54 7.32
C GLY A 45 4.63 -15.11 6.98
N SER A 46 3.63 -14.95 7.85
CA SER A 46 2.27 -15.50 7.61
C SER A 46 1.34 -14.52 6.88
N ALA A 47 1.77 -13.27 6.69
CA ALA A 47 1.04 -12.26 5.94
C ALA A 47 0.99 -12.61 4.45
N GLN A 48 -0.19 -12.51 3.84
CA GLN A 48 -0.39 -12.85 2.43
C GLN A 48 -0.44 -11.56 1.60
N SER A 49 0.61 -11.33 0.82
CA SER A 49 0.76 -10.19 -0.08
C SER A 49 0.18 -10.50 -1.46
N TYR A 50 -0.67 -9.60 -1.98
CA TYR A 50 -1.25 -9.66 -3.32
C TYR A 50 -0.86 -8.42 -4.13
N PRO A 51 0.38 -8.33 -4.63
CA PRO A 51 0.86 -7.17 -5.37
C PRO A 51 0.51 -7.25 -6.86
N GLY A 52 0.25 -6.11 -7.47
CA GLY A 52 0.09 -5.94 -8.90
C GLY A 52 0.75 -4.64 -9.37
N CYS A 53 1.36 -4.67 -10.55
CA CYS A 53 1.99 -3.49 -11.15
C CYS A 53 1.36 -3.15 -12.50
N HIS A 54 1.11 -1.87 -12.73
CA HIS A 54 0.74 -1.35 -14.05
C HIS A 54 1.60 -0.16 -14.44
N GLN A 55 1.71 0.08 -15.74
CA GLN A 55 2.56 1.11 -16.33
C GLN A 55 1.73 2.32 -16.73
N LEU A 56 2.23 3.51 -16.41
CA LEU A 56 1.61 4.78 -16.76
C LEU A 56 2.61 5.68 -17.49
N LYS A 57 2.11 6.46 -18.45
CA LYS A 57 2.78 7.63 -18.98
C LYS A 57 2.13 8.87 -18.37
N LEU A 58 2.80 9.51 -17.43
CA LEU A 58 2.32 10.70 -16.74
C LEU A 58 2.60 11.95 -17.57
N SER A 59 1.57 12.77 -17.75
CA SER A 59 1.63 14.13 -18.31
C SER A 59 1.33 15.17 -17.23
N GLY A 60 1.57 16.46 -17.53
CA GLY A 60 1.32 17.58 -16.62
C GLY A 60 2.49 18.56 -16.57
N GLU A 61 2.44 19.46 -15.59
CA GLU A 61 3.45 20.52 -15.39
C GLU A 61 4.23 20.34 -14.07
N GLY A 62 4.01 19.21 -13.39
CA GLY A 62 4.73 18.88 -12.17
C GLY A 62 6.24 18.84 -12.38
N THR A 63 6.99 19.11 -11.32
CA THR A 63 8.45 19.17 -11.35
C THR A 63 9.10 18.31 -10.27
N LYS A 64 8.31 17.74 -9.36
CA LYS A 64 8.80 16.96 -8.22
C LYS A 64 9.21 15.56 -8.66
N VAL A 65 10.40 15.18 -8.23
CA VAL A 65 10.89 13.80 -8.24
C VAL A 65 10.93 13.34 -6.78
N PRO A 66 10.26 12.23 -6.41
CA PRO A 66 10.32 11.71 -5.04
C PRO A 66 11.75 11.38 -4.62
N SER A 67 12.14 11.80 -3.42
CA SER A 67 13.49 11.56 -2.87
C SER A 67 13.51 10.57 -1.72
N ASP A 68 12.38 10.42 -1.01
CA ASP A 68 12.21 9.40 0.02
C ASP A 68 11.76 8.11 -0.64
N LEU A 69 12.74 7.30 -1.03
CA LEU A 69 12.55 6.10 -1.84
C LEU A 69 12.81 4.86 -1.01
N VAL A 70 12.14 3.80 -1.43
CA VAL A 70 12.18 2.51 -0.76
C VAL A 70 12.35 1.39 -1.79
N SER A 71 12.77 0.21 -1.34
CA SER A 71 13.01 -0.93 -2.22
C SER A 71 12.18 -2.14 -1.81
N PHE A 72 11.63 -2.83 -2.80
CA PHE A 72 11.09 -4.17 -2.61
C PHE A 72 12.18 -5.19 -2.98
N PRO A 73 12.40 -6.26 -2.18
CA PRO A 73 11.54 -6.76 -1.10
C PRO A 73 11.81 -6.19 0.31
N ARG A 74 12.78 -5.28 0.50
CA ARG A 74 13.20 -4.79 1.84
C ARG A 74 12.17 -3.93 2.57
N MET A 75 11.18 -3.45 1.84
CA MET A 75 10.16 -2.51 2.30
C MET A 75 9.46 -2.90 3.59
N TYR A 76 9.17 -4.19 3.72
CA TYR A 76 8.48 -4.77 4.84
C TYR A 76 9.45 -5.67 5.61
N ASP A 77 9.51 -5.49 6.92
CA ASP A 77 10.15 -6.46 7.80
C ASP A 77 9.10 -7.50 8.19
N GLY A 78 9.45 -8.78 8.13
CA GLY A 78 8.54 -9.87 8.52
C GLY A 78 8.08 -9.76 9.98
N LYS A 79 8.80 -8.99 10.81
CA LYS A 79 8.52 -8.70 12.22
C LYS A 79 7.74 -7.41 12.43
N ASP A 80 7.38 -6.69 11.37
CA ASP A 80 6.58 -5.48 11.49
C ASP A 80 5.29 -5.79 12.24
N SER A 81 4.97 -4.97 13.24
CA SER A 81 3.76 -5.14 14.08
C SER A 81 2.44 -5.06 13.28
N GLY A 82 2.49 -4.54 12.04
CA GLY A 82 1.37 -4.58 11.10
C GLY A 82 1.28 -5.84 10.24
N LEU A 83 2.28 -6.72 10.31
CA LEU A 83 2.36 -8.00 9.60
C LEU A 83 2.38 -9.21 10.53
N VAL A 84 2.61 -8.99 11.83
CA VAL A 84 2.47 -9.99 12.90
C VAL A 84 1.49 -9.48 13.95
N LEU A 85 0.22 -9.85 13.80
CA LEU A 85 -0.87 -9.45 14.69
C LEU A 85 -2.01 -10.48 14.74
N SER A 86 -2.78 -10.41 15.83
CA SER A 86 -4.12 -11.02 15.92
C SER A 86 -5.18 -9.98 15.57
N ILE A 87 -6.01 -10.27 14.56
CA ILE A 87 -7.09 -9.38 14.13
C ILE A 87 -8.21 -9.24 15.19
N ASP A 88 -8.31 -10.20 16.11
CA ASP A 88 -9.33 -10.24 17.17
C ASP A 88 -8.99 -9.30 18.34
N ASN A 89 -7.69 -8.99 18.55
CA ASN A 89 -7.22 -8.03 19.54
C ASN A 89 -7.06 -6.63 18.93
N GLN A 90 -8.18 -6.10 18.42
CA GLN A 90 -8.45 -4.90 17.59
C GLN A 90 -7.73 -3.56 17.92
N TRP A 91 -6.79 -3.50 18.86
CA TRP A 91 -6.20 -2.27 19.40
C TRP A 91 -5.02 -1.68 18.60
N LEU A 92 -4.65 -2.25 17.46
CA LEU A 92 -3.46 -1.82 16.72
C LEU A 92 -3.70 -1.74 15.21
N CYS A 93 -4.64 -0.90 14.77
CA CYS A 93 -4.56 -0.37 13.41
C CYS A 93 -3.67 0.88 13.41
N LYS A 94 -2.36 0.67 13.57
CA LYS A 94 -1.39 1.45 12.81
C LYS A 94 -0.90 0.50 11.74
N ILE A 95 -1.49 0.57 10.55
CA ILE A 95 -0.80 0.11 9.35
C ILE A 95 0.59 0.76 9.44
N PRO A 96 1.69 0.00 9.41
CA PRO A 96 3.01 0.56 9.23
C PRO A 96 3.01 1.11 7.81
N GLU A 97 2.43 2.30 7.66
CA GLU A 97 2.77 3.14 6.55
C GLU A 97 4.24 3.48 6.78
N PRO A 98 5.12 3.05 5.89
CA PRO A 98 6.47 3.57 5.85
C PRO A 98 6.33 5.09 5.72
N GLU A 99 7.10 5.84 6.50
CA GLU A 99 7.05 7.31 6.49
C GLU A 99 7.10 7.90 5.07
N ALA A 100 7.70 7.18 4.11
CA ALA A 100 7.78 7.49 2.69
C ALA A 100 6.43 7.58 1.93
N LEU A 101 5.32 7.04 2.46
CA LEU A 101 3.99 7.15 1.85
C LEU A 101 3.13 8.30 2.41
N ARG A 102 3.66 9.10 3.36
CA ARG A 102 3.02 10.36 3.77
C ARG A 102 3.17 11.42 2.68
N TYR A 103 2.47 11.26 1.56
CA TYR A 103 2.07 12.42 0.78
C TYR A 103 1.02 13.16 1.62
N ARG A 104 1.50 14.10 2.45
CA ARG A 104 0.66 14.92 3.32
C ARG A 104 -0.52 15.47 2.50
N ARG A 105 -1.72 15.24 3.01
CA ARG A 105 -2.86 16.11 2.71
C ARG A 105 -2.52 17.55 3.09
#